data_AF-E4MTF7-F1
#
_entry.id   AF-E4MTF7-F1
#
_cell.length_a   1.000
_cell.length_b   1.000
_cell.length_c   1.000
_cell.angle_alpha   90.00
_cell.angle_beta   90.00
_cell.angle_gamma   90.00
#
_symmetry.space_group_name_H-M   'P 1'
#
loop_
_entity.id
_entity.type
_entity.pdbx_description
1 polymer ?
#
loop_
_entity_poly.entity_id
_entity_poly.type
_entity_poly.pdbx_seq_one_letter_code
_entity_poly.pdbx_strand_id
1 'polypeptide(L)'
;MTESTLKIRNFSPKRMLKGDDYLKKEHNSIHNALFLPIMVVASFCYYAAHTNIEKSILVYLALVFDIFYYILTRLIFNYRLQKHLQQTIPNYQFCGNLWFVNWNDKALQQAWQEMLFILVDKKEITKEKLKQIINVYKNKKTSRLAYLWLIFLISASILFCMLLVTMKSHHKLADVHKYRRRHLPMNMHHFTKTDVLQNQNFL
;
A
#
# COMPACT_ATOMS: atom_id res chain seq x y z
N MET A 1 21.79 -10.20 6.51
CA MET A 1 22.24 -9.42 5.33
C MET A 1 23.36 -8.50 5.79
N THR A 2 24.60 -8.87 5.48
CA THR A 2 25.83 -8.28 6.03
C THR A 2 26.18 -6.97 5.32
N GLU A 3 26.77 -6.01 6.03
CA GLU A 3 27.10 -4.63 5.59
C GLU A 3 27.65 -4.48 4.16
N SER A 4 28.35 -5.48 3.63
CA SER A 4 28.87 -5.50 2.26
C SER A 4 27.76 -5.37 1.21
N THR A 5 26.60 -5.96 1.44
CA THR A 5 25.43 -5.90 0.54
C THR A 5 24.79 -4.52 0.47
N LEU A 6 24.75 -3.80 1.60
CA LEU A 6 24.26 -2.42 1.67
C LEU A 6 25.18 -1.46 0.89
N LYS A 7 26.51 -1.66 0.99
CA LYS A 7 27.48 -0.89 0.21
C LYS A 7 27.34 -1.14 -1.29
N ILE A 8 27.10 -2.38 -1.73
CA ILE A 8 26.88 -2.71 -3.16
C ILE A 8 25.58 -2.13 -3.71
N ARG A 9 24.54 -1.96 -2.87
CA ARG A 9 23.27 -1.33 -3.27
C ARG A 9 23.45 0.12 -3.69
N ASN A 10 24.44 0.81 -3.13
CA ASN A 10 24.73 2.20 -3.48
C ASN A 10 25.17 2.36 -4.94
N PHE A 11 25.82 1.34 -5.50
CA PHE A 11 26.30 1.31 -6.89
C PHE A 11 25.28 0.73 -7.89
N SER A 12 24.01 0.62 -7.48
CA SER A 12 22.97 0.14 -8.40
C SER A 12 22.74 1.13 -9.56
N PRO A 13 22.46 0.64 -10.78
CA PRO A 13 22.20 1.50 -11.94
C PRO A 13 21.11 2.54 -11.66
N LYS A 14 20.03 2.11 -10.98
CA LYS A 14 18.93 2.98 -10.59
C LYS A 14 19.36 4.14 -9.69
N ARG A 15 20.28 3.92 -8.76
CA ARG A 15 20.72 4.95 -7.81
C ARG A 15 21.71 5.90 -8.46
N MET A 16 22.73 5.35 -9.12
CA MET A 16 23.80 6.15 -9.74
C MET A 16 23.27 7.05 -10.86
N LEU A 17 22.43 6.50 -11.74
CA LEU A 17 21.93 7.26 -12.90
C LEU A 17 20.87 8.32 -12.54
N LYS A 18 20.14 8.13 -11.44
CA LYS A 18 19.20 9.14 -10.96
C LYS A 18 19.91 10.31 -10.29
N GLY A 19 20.97 10.03 -9.55
CA GLY A 19 21.61 10.99 -8.65
C GLY A 19 20.84 11.14 -7.33
N ASP A 20 21.55 11.53 -6.26
CA ASP A 20 20.97 11.63 -4.92
C ASP A 20 19.91 12.74 -4.83
N ASP A 21 20.05 13.84 -5.58
CA ASP A 21 19.08 14.93 -5.61
C ASP A 21 17.71 14.49 -6.18
N TYR A 22 17.72 13.75 -7.29
CA TYR A 22 16.50 13.22 -7.86
C TYR A 22 15.87 12.19 -6.91
N LEU A 23 16.67 11.36 -6.24
CA LEU A 23 16.17 10.40 -5.25
C LEU A 23 15.50 11.08 -4.06
N LYS A 24 16.08 12.17 -3.55
CA LYS A 24 15.49 12.97 -2.47
C LYS A 24 14.17 13.60 -2.92
N LYS A 25 14.14 14.17 -4.14
CA LYS A 25 12.92 14.74 -4.74
C LYS A 25 11.84 13.68 -4.98
N GLU A 26 12.21 12.50 -5.48
CA GLU A 26 11.32 11.36 -5.68
C GLU A 26 10.73 10.89 -4.34
N HIS A 27 11.55 10.76 -3.30
CA HIS A 27 11.09 10.37 -1.97
C HIS A 27 10.05 11.35 -1.39
N ASN A 28 10.35 12.65 -1.44
CA ASN A 28 9.40 13.68 -0.99
C ASN A 28 8.12 13.68 -1.82
N SER A 29 8.24 13.52 -3.14
CA SER A 29 7.09 13.46 -4.03
C SER A 29 6.24 12.22 -3.79
N ILE A 30 6.83 11.08 -3.45
CA ILE A 30 6.10 9.86 -3.06
C ILE A 30 5.33 10.12 -1.76
N HIS A 31 5.97 10.74 -0.76
CA HIS A 31 5.30 11.07 0.50
C HIS A 31 4.09 11.99 0.28
N ASN A 32 4.23 13.01 -0.57
CA ASN A 32 3.13 13.90 -0.92
C ASN A 32 2.04 13.20 -1.73
N ALA A 33 2.42 12.29 -2.64
CA ALA A 33 1.45 11.50 -3.40
C ALA A 33 0.68 10.53 -2.49
N LEU A 34 1.27 10.02 -1.41
CA LEU A 34 0.59 9.15 -0.46
C LEU A 34 -0.45 9.89 0.40
N PHE A 35 -0.33 11.20 0.56
CA PHE A 35 -1.25 11.98 1.40
C PHE A 35 -2.69 11.96 0.88
N LEU A 36 -2.87 12.09 -0.43
CA LEU A 36 -4.20 12.18 -1.05
C LEU A 36 -5.04 10.90 -0.88
N PRO A 37 -4.56 9.68 -1.17
CA PRO A 37 -5.34 8.46 -0.94
C PRO A 37 -5.64 8.24 0.54
N ILE A 38 -4.71 8.57 1.45
CA ILE A 38 -4.96 8.49 2.89
C ILE A 38 -6.14 9.39 3.31
N MET A 39 -6.16 10.64 2.82
CA MET A 39 -7.25 11.58 3.11
C MET A 39 -8.60 11.10 2.56
N VAL A 40 -8.59 10.52 1.36
CA VAL A 40 -9.81 10.00 0.71
C VAL A 40 -10.35 8.79 1.49
N VAL A 41 -9.51 7.81 1.83
CA VAL A 41 -9.91 6.66 2.65
C VAL A 41 -10.41 7.10 4.02
N ALA A 42 -9.73 8.05 4.68
CA ALA A 42 -10.16 8.59 5.97
C ALA A 42 -11.55 9.26 5.86
N SER A 43 -11.81 10.00 4.78
CA SER A 43 -13.09 10.65 4.52
C SER A 43 -14.22 9.62 4.32
N PHE A 44 -13.96 8.55 3.56
CA PHE A 44 -14.92 7.45 3.39
C PHE A 44 -15.22 6.73 4.71
N CYS A 45 -14.20 6.49 5.54
CA CYS A 45 -14.36 5.91 6.88
C CYS A 45 -15.20 6.81 7.80
N TYR A 46 -14.93 8.12 7.79
CA TYR A 46 -15.70 9.10 8.57
C TYR A 46 -17.17 9.13 8.12
N TYR A 47 -17.41 9.14 6.81
CA TYR A 47 -18.76 9.14 6.24
C TYR A 47 -19.52 7.84 6.51
N ALA A 48 -18.87 6.69 6.38
CA ALA A 48 -19.43 5.38 6.74
C ALA A 48 -19.75 5.28 8.24
N ALA A 49 -19.03 6.02 9.08
CA ALA A 49 -19.30 6.06 10.51
C ALA A 49 -20.59 6.84 10.85
N HIS A 50 -20.96 7.86 10.06
CA HIS A 50 -22.07 8.76 10.37
C HIS A 50 -23.34 8.52 9.53
N THR A 51 -23.29 7.60 8.56
CA THR A 51 -24.43 7.30 7.67
C THR A 51 -24.89 5.84 7.78
N ASN A 52 -26.12 5.57 7.34
CA ASN A 52 -26.71 4.22 7.25
C ASN A 52 -26.52 3.59 5.85
N ILE A 53 -25.63 4.15 5.03
CA ILE A 53 -25.34 3.63 3.69
C ILE A 53 -24.68 2.26 3.81
N GLU A 54 -24.95 1.40 2.83
CA GLU A 54 -24.33 0.08 2.75
C GLU A 54 -22.81 0.22 2.67
N LYS A 55 -22.12 -0.29 3.69
CA LYS A 55 -20.67 -0.11 3.86
C LYS A 55 -19.87 -0.73 2.71
N SER A 56 -20.43 -1.75 2.06
CA SER A 56 -19.89 -2.38 0.85
C SER A 56 -19.66 -1.36 -0.27
N ILE A 57 -20.64 -0.50 -0.56
CA ILE A 57 -20.59 0.49 -1.64
C ILE A 57 -19.46 1.50 -1.42
N LEU A 58 -19.30 1.99 -0.19
CA LEU A 58 -18.23 2.94 0.17
C LEU A 58 -16.84 2.31 0.06
N VAL A 59 -16.70 1.03 0.45
CA VAL A 59 -15.45 0.28 0.31
C VAL A 59 -15.09 0.09 -1.17
N TYR A 60 -16.07 -0.27 -2.02
CA TYR A 60 -15.83 -0.40 -3.46
C TYR A 60 -15.40 0.92 -4.10
N LEU A 61 -16.05 2.04 -3.75
CA LEU A 61 -15.69 3.37 -4.27
C LEU A 61 -14.27 3.78 -3.88
N ALA A 62 -13.89 3.58 -2.60
CA ALA A 62 -12.53 3.86 -2.12
C ALA A 62 -11.49 3.01 -2.86
N LEU A 63 -11.78 1.72 -3.06
CA LEU A 63 -10.89 0.79 -3.75
C LEU A 63 -10.69 1.17 -5.22
N VAL A 64 -11.77 1.50 -5.91
CA VAL A 64 -11.71 1.96 -7.31
C VAL A 64 -10.87 3.23 -7.41
N PHE A 65 -11.09 4.20 -6.51
CA PHE A 65 -10.30 5.42 -6.44
C PHE A 65 -8.81 5.12 -6.24
N ASP A 66 -8.45 4.27 -5.27
CA ASP A 66 -7.06 3.93 -4.97
C ASP A 66 -6.36 3.25 -6.15
N ILE A 67 -7.04 2.37 -6.89
CA ILE A 67 -6.50 1.74 -8.10
C ILE A 67 -6.20 2.78 -9.17
N PHE A 68 -7.15 3.65 -9.49
CA PHE A 68 -6.95 4.69 -10.50
C PHE A 68 -5.86 5.68 -10.09
N TYR A 69 -5.86 6.12 -8.84
CA TYR A 69 -4.85 7.00 -8.28
C TYR A 69 -3.45 6.37 -8.37
N TYR A 70 -3.34 5.09 -8.02
CA TYR A 70 -2.08 4.34 -8.12
C TYR A 70 -1.57 4.26 -9.56
N ILE A 71 -2.43 3.91 -10.53
CA ILE A 71 -2.05 3.84 -11.93
C ILE A 71 -1.55 5.20 -12.41
N LEU A 72 -2.29 6.27 -12.12
CA LEU A 72 -1.95 7.62 -12.55
C LEU A 72 -0.63 8.09 -11.95
N THR A 73 -0.45 7.96 -10.63
CA THR A 73 0.81 8.33 -9.96
C THR A 73 1.98 7.54 -10.52
N ARG A 74 1.84 6.23 -10.74
CA ARG A 74 2.88 5.38 -11.33
C ARG A 74 3.31 5.88 -12.71
N LEU A 75 2.36 6.17 -13.58
CA LEU A 75 2.62 6.70 -14.92
C LEU A 75 3.36 8.05 -14.85
N ILE A 76 2.91 8.97 -13.99
CA ILE A 76 3.54 10.29 -13.81
C ILE A 76 4.97 10.15 -13.30
N PHE A 77 5.22 9.32 -12.29
CA PHE A 77 6.56 9.10 -11.75
C PHE A 77 7.51 8.51 -12.79
N ASN A 78 7.05 7.50 -13.54
CA ASN A 78 7.85 6.88 -14.58
C ASN A 78 8.12 7.84 -15.75
N TYR A 79 7.13 8.65 -16.13
CA TYR A 79 7.30 9.70 -17.13
C TYR A 79 8.37 10.71 -16.72
N ARG A 80 8.26 11.26 -15.49
CA ARG A 80 9.24 12.20 -14.94
C ARG A 80 10.64 11.59 -14.88
N LEU A 81 10.73 10.31 -14.52
CA LEU A 81 11.98 9.59 -14.47
C LEU A 81 12.61 9.40 -15.85
N GLN A 82 11.84 8.95 -16.85
CA GLN A 82 12.36 8.77 -18.20
C GLN A 82 12.77 10.11 -18.82
N LYS A 83 12.01 11.17 -18.57
CA LYS A 83 12.36 12.53 -19.01
C LYS A 83 13.66 13.02 -18.34
N HIS A 84 13.83 12.75 -17.05
CA HIS A 84 15.09 13.05 -16.34
C HIS A 84 16.25 12.28 -16.95
N LEU A 85 16.11 10.97 -17.18
CA LEU A 85 17.16 10.14 -17.80
C LEU A 85 17.51 10.61 -19.21
N GLN A 86 16.54 11.08 -19.99
CA GLN A 86 16.79 11.63 -21.33
C GLN A 86 17.60 12.94 -21.29
N GLN A 87 17.41 13.73 -20.24
CA GLN A 87 18.16 14.99 -20.07
C GLN A 87 19.57 14.75 -19.52
N THR A 88 19.76 13.72 -18.69
CA THR A 88 21.04 13.47 -18.03
C THR A 88 21.96 12.50 -18.76
N ILE A 89 21.43 11.61 -19.59
CA ILE A 89 22.20 10.54 -20.24
C ILE A 89 22.25 10.78 -21.75
N PRO A 90 23.46 10.92 -22.35
CA PRO A 90 23.59 11.05 -23.79
C PRO A 90 23.11 9.76 -24.48
N ASN A 91 22.43 9.91 -25.61
CA ASN A 91 21.89 8.83 -26.43
C ASN A 91 20.76 7.99 -25.78
N TYR A 92 20.26 8.35 -24.59
CA TYR A 92 19.06 7.70 -24.05
C TYR A 92 17.82 8.19 -24.79
N GLN A 93 17.11 7.27 -25.45
CA GLN A 93 15.85 7.56 -26.11
C GLN A 93 14.68 7.34 -25.16
N PHE A 94 13.73 8.28 -25.19
CA PHE A 94 12.50 8.15 -24.42
C PHE A 94 11.70 6.94 -24.92
N CYS A 95 11.47 5.98 -24.03
CA CYS A 95 10.62 4.82 -24.32
C CYS A 95 9.19 5.15 -23.89
N GLY A 96 8.24 5.20 -24.82
CA GLY A 96 6.83 5.50 -24.53
C GLY A 96 6.13 4.52 -23.57
N ASN A 97 6.80 3.44 -23.15
CA ASN A 97 6.30 2.53 -22.14
C ASN A 97 6.50 3.11 -20.73
N LEU A 98 5.43 3.69 -20.18
CA LEU A 98 5.40 4.30 -18.84
C LEU A 98 5.15 3.30 -17.71
N TRP A 99 4.95 2.02 -17.99
CA TRP A 99 4.69 1.02 -16.95
C TRP A 99 5.96 0.62 -16.19
N PHE A 100 7.08 0.55 -16.91
CA PHE A 100 8.37 0.20 -16.34
C PHE A 100 9.51 0.87 -17.09
N VAL A 101 10.57 1.22 -16.35
CA VAL A 101 11.84 1.65 -16.95
C VAL A 101 12.70 0.41 -17.18
N ASN A 102 13.09 0.18 -18.43
CA ASN A 102 13.99 -0.90 -18.78
C ASN A 102 15.44 -0.52 -18.43
N TRP A 103 15.87 -0.89 -17.23
CA TRP A 103 17.25 -0.65 -16.78
C TRP A 103 18.31 -1.49 -17.51
N ASN A 104 17.90 -2.45 -18.35
CA ASN A 104 18.81 -3.23 -19.19
C ASN A 104 19.02 -2.61 -20.58
N ASP A 105 18.50 -1.40 -20.81
CA ASP A 105 18.76 -0.66 -22.04
C ASP A 105 20.27 -0.38 -22.22
N LYS A 106 20.75 -0.49 -23.45
CA LYS A 106 22.18 -0.37 -23.79
C LYS A 106 22.73 0.99 -23.38
N ALA A 107 21.99 2.06 -23.65
CA ALA A 107 22.40 3.43 -23.30
C ALA A 107 22.55 3.61 -21.78
N LEU A 108 21.59 3.11 -21.00
CA LEU A 108 21.63 3.17 -19.53
C LEU A 108 22.77 2.32 -18.96
N GLN A 109 22.99 1.13 -19.51
CA GLN A 109 24.07 0.24 -19.07
C GLN A 109 25.45 0.84 -19.37
N GLN A 110 25.62 1.46 -20.54
CA GLN A 110 26.85 2.13 -20.91
C GLN A 110 27.14 3.32 -20.00
N ALA A 111 26.17 4.23 -19.83
CA ALA A 111 26.33 5.39 -18.95
C ALA A 111 26.62 4.99 -17.49
N TRP A 112 26.01 3.90 -17.02
CA TRP A 112 26.29 3.36 -15.68
C TRP A 112 27.73 2.83 -15.55
N GLN A 113 28.21 2.11 -16.56
CA GLN A 113 29.58 1.61 -16.58
C GLN A 113 30.60 2.75 -16.62
N GLU A 114 30.36 3.78 -17.43
CA GLU A 114 31.20 4.98 -17.50
C GLU A 114 31.32 5.66 -16.12
N MET A 115 30.20 5.85 -15.41
CA MET A 115 30.24 6.39 -14.04
C MET A 115 31.02 5.50 -13.08
N LEU A 116 30.91 4.17 -13.19
CA LEU A 116 31.67 3.25 -12.36
C LEU A 116 33.18 3.31 -12.64
N PHE A 117 33.59 3.45 -13.91
CA PHE A 117 34.99 3.60 -14.27
C PHE A 117 35.58 4.90 -13.73
N ILE A 118 34.83 6.01 -13.76
CA ILE A 118 35.25 7.29 -13.16
C ILE A 118 35.52 7.13 -11.66
N LEU A 119 34.67 6.38 -10.93
CA LEU A 119 34.86 6.13 -9.49
C LEU A 119 36.10 5.26 -9.21
N VAL A 120 36.45 4.35 -10.11
CA VAL A 120 37.69 3.57 -10.02
C VAL A 120 38.91 4.44 -10.29
N ASP A 121 38.83 5.33 -11.28
CA ASP A 121 39.91 6.26 -11.63
C ASP A 121 40.21 7.25 -10.47
N LYS A 122 39.15 7.74 -9.82
CA LYS A 122 39.23 8.52 -8.57
C LYS A 122 39.72 7.74 -7.34
N LYS A 123 40.03 6.44 -7.49
CA LYS A 123 40.43 5.52 -6.41
C LYS A 123 39.39 5.36 -5.29
N GLU A 124 38.13 5.71 -5.53
CA GLU A 124 37.03 5.51 -4.57
C GLU A 124 36.60 4.03 -4.49
N ILE A 125 36.82 3.28 -5.57
CA ILE A 125 36.47 1.85 -5.67
C ILE A 125 37.64 1.05 -6.24
N THR A 126 37.92 -0.11 -5.66
CA THR A 126 38.92 -1.07 -6.16
C THR A 126 38.41 -1.81 -7.40
N LYS A 127 39.31 -2.18 -8.33
CA LYS A 127 38.98 -2.99 -9.54
C LYS A 127 38.27 -4.32 -9.22
N GLU A 128 38.57 -4.93 -8.08
CA GLU A 128 37.89 -6.15 -7.61
C GLU A 128 36.42 -5.90 -7.25
N LYS A 129 36.14 -4.80 -6.53
CA LYS A 129 34.77 -4.38 -6.21
C LYS A 129 33.98 -4.02 -7.46
N LEU A 130 34.62 -3.39 -8.45
CA LEU A 130 33.99 -3.13 -9.75
C LEU A 130 33.50 -4.43 -10.40
N LYS A 131 34.35 -5.46 -10.47
CA LYS A 131 33.96 -6.77 -11.04
C LYS A 131 32.79 -7.40 -10.27
N GLN A 132 32.79 -7.32 -8.95
CA GLN A 132 31.68 -7.81 -8.13
C GLN A 132 30.39 -7.06 -8.42
N ILE A 133 30.41 -5.72 -8.47
CA ILE A 133 29.23 -4.88 -8.76
C ILE A 133 28.66 -5.22 -10.14
N ILE A 134 29.52 -5.27 -11.17
CA ILE A 134 29.09 -5.60 -12.54
C ILE A 134 28.44 -6.99 -12.55
N ASN A 135 29.06 -7.99 -11.93
CA ASN A 135 28.52 -9.34 -11.91
C ASN A 135 27.15 -9.43 -11.21
N VAL A 136 26.98 -8.71 -10.09
CA VAL A 136 25.72 -8.67 -9.34
C VAL A 136 24.58 -8.04 -10.15
N TYR A 137 24.85 -6.97 -10.91
CA TYR A 137 23.79 -6.22 -11.59
C TYR A 137 23.58 -6.60 -13.06
N LYS A 138 24.58 -7.21 -13.73
CA LYS A 138 24.46 -7.66 -15.14
C LYS A 138 23.34 -8.69 -15.35
N ASN A 139 23.11 -9.55 -14.35
CA ASN A 139 22.12 -10.63 -14.42
C ASN A 139 20.85 -10.37 -13.59
N LYS A 140 20.71 -9.20 -12.99
CA LYS A 140 19.58 -8.91 -12.13
C LYS A 140 18.35 -8.56 -12.96
N LYS A 141 17.55 -9.57 -13.31
CA LYS A 141 16.20 -9.35 -13.84
C LYS A 141 15.42 -8.50 -12.84
N THR A 142 14.88 -7.37 -13.31
CA THR A 142 14.02 -6.51 -12.51
C THR A 142 12.83 -7.35 -12.07
N SER A 143 12.73 -7.68 -10.78
CA SER A 143 11.77 -8.70 -10.35
C SER A 143 10.34 -8.20 -10.57
N ARG A 144 9.54 -9.03 -11.27
CA ARG A 144 8.07 -8.88 -11.37
C ARG A 144 7.37 -9.01 -10.01
N LEU A 145 8.11 -9.30 -8.93
CA LEU A 145 7.57 -9.53 -7.59
C LEU A 145 7.23 -8.23 -6.84
N ALA A 146 7.67 -7.07 -7.33
CA ALA A 146 7.24 -5.79 -6.75
C ALA A 146 5.70 -5.59 -6.83
N TYR A 147 5.04 -6.26 -7.77
CA TYR A 147 3.59 -6.23 -7.93
C TYR A 147 2.84 -7.06 -6.86
N LEU A 148 3.46 -8.10 -6.30
CA LEU A 148 2.85 -8.92 -5.23
C LEU A 148 2.72 -8.15 -3.92
N TRP A 149 3.67 -7.26 -3.61
CA TRP A 149 3.59 -6.41 -2.42
C TRP A 149 2.38 -5.48 -2.47
N LEU A 150 1.99 -5.06 -3.67
CA LEU A 150 0.86 -4.16 -3.88
C LEU A 150 -0.49 -4.89 -3.72
N ILE A 151 -0.58 -6.11 -4.27
CA ILE A 151 -1.73 -6.99 -4.07
C ILE A 151 -1.91 -7.30 -2.58
N PHE A 152 -0.81 -7.50 -1.86
CA PHE A 152 -0.81 -7.71 -0.42
C PHE A 152 -1.26 -6.46 0.37
N LEU A 153 -0.82 -5.26 -0.02
CA LEU A 153 -1.20 -4.02 0.66
C LEU A 153 -2.68 -3.70 0.47
N ILE A 154 -3.21 -3.92 -0.74
CA ILE A 154 -4.63 -3.76 -1.05
C ILE A 154 -5.46 -4.79 -0.28
N SER A 155 -5.06 -6.07 -0.26
CA SER A 155 -5.79 -7.10 0.48
C SER A 155 -5.78 -6.86 1.99
N ALA A 156 -4.67 -6.39 2.55
CA ALA A 156 -4.57 -6.03 3.96
C ALA A 156 -5.47 -4.83 4.32
N SER A 157 -5.53 -3.81 3.45
CA SER A 157 -6.41 -2.64 3.63
C SER A 157 -7.90 -3.02 3.64
N ILE A 158 -8.30 -3.93 2.74
CA ILE A 158 -9.67 -4.48 2.68
C ILE A 158 -10.00 -5.25 3.97
N LEU A 159 -9.10 -6.13 4.42
CA LEU A 159 -9.28 -6.87 5.67
C LEU A 159 -9.42 -5.92 6.86
N PHE A 160 -8.61 -4.87 6.93
CA PHE A 160 -8.66 -3.91 8.03
C PHE A 160 -9.95 -3.07 8.03
N CYS A 161 -10.41 -2.62 6.85
CA CYS A 161 -11.71 -1.94 6.72
C CYS A 161 -12.87 -2.84 7.13
N MET A 162 -12.87 -4.11 6.69
CA MET A 162 -13.90 -5.07 7.08
C MET A 162 -13.92 -5.32 8.59
N LEU A 163 -12.75 -5.40 9.25
CA LEU A 163 -12.63 -5.56 10.70
C LEU A 163 -13.17 -4.36 11.48
N LEU A 164 -12.84 -3.13 11.08
CA LEU A 164 -13.35 -1.92 11.74
C LEU A 164 -14.88 -1.79 11.62
N VAL A 165 -15.40 -2.20 10.47
CA VAL A 165 -16.83 -2.15 10.17
C VAL A 165 -17.64 -3.17 10.99
N THR A 166 -17.11 -4.39 11.17
CA THR A 166 -17.76 -5.46 11.95
C THR A 166 -17.75 -5.18 13.45
N MET A 167 -16.69 -4.56 13.97
CA MET A 167 -16.64 -4.12 15.37
C MET A 167 -17.74 -3.09 15.70
N LYS A 168 -18.04 -2.14 14.79
CA LYS A 168 -19.10 -1.14 15.00
C LYS A 168 -20.51 -1.74 14.95
N SER A 169 -20.75 -2.74 14.11
CA SER A 169 -22.05 -3.45 14.10
C SER A 169 -22.30 -4.21 15.41
N HIS A 170 -21.25 -4.80 16.01
CA HIS A 170 -21.40 -5.46 17.31
C HIS A 170 -21.82 -4.50 18.43
N HIS A 171 -21.32 -3.26 18.43
CA HIS A 171 -21.76 -2.26 19.41
C HIS A 171 -23.24 -1.87 19.22
N LYS A 172 -23.68 -1.64 17.98
CA LYS A 172 -25.11 -1.35 17.70
C LYS A 172 -26.02 -2.53 18.06
N LEU A 173 -25.62 -3.77 17.78
CA LEU A 173 -26.36 -4.96 18.21
C LEU A 173 -26.36 -5.12 19.74
N ALA A 174 -25.24 -4.85 20.41
CA ALA A 174 -25.15 -4.88 21.87
C ALA A 174 -26.09 -3.86 22.52
N ASP A 175 -26.20 -2.65 21.96
CA ASP A 175 -27.13 -1.62 22.44
C ASP A 175 -28.60 -2.01 22.21
N VAL A 176 -28.94 -2.58 21.06
CA VAL A 176 -30.30 -3.11 20.79
C VAL A 176 -30.64 -4.26 21.76
N HIS A 177 -29.71 -5.18 22.03
CA HIS A 177 -29.92 -6.24 23.01
C HIS A 177 -30.03 -5.70 24.45
N LYS A 178 -29.33 -4.62 24.79
CA LYS A 178 -29.38 -3.96 26.10
C LYS A 178 -30.64 -3.07 26.26
N TYR A 179 -31.18 -2.55 25.17
CA TYR A 179 -32.45 -1.81 25.14
C TYR A 179 -33.63 -2.78 25.23
N ARG A 180 -33.63 -3.88 24.45
CA ARG A 180 -34.64 -4.94 24.51
C ARG A 180 -34.72 -5.57 25.91
N ARG A 181 -33.59 -5.81 26.59
CA ARG A 181 -33.58 -6.32 27.98
C ARG A 181 -34.16 -5.36 29.01
N ARG A 182 -34.07 -4.04 28.79
CA ARG A 182 -34.63 -3.02 29.69
C ARG A 182 -36.12 -2.77 29.47
N HIS A 183 -36.64 -3.11 28.30
CA HIS A 183 -38.06 -2.92 27.93
C HIS A 183 -38.86 -4.22 27.87
N LEU A 184 -38.28 -5.37 28.21
CA LEU A 184 -39.05 -6.57 28.53
C LEU A 184 -39.72 -6.32 29.89
N PRO A 185 -41.06 -6.27 29.99
CA PRO A 185 -41.72 -6.19 31.28
C PRO A 185 -41.33 -7.46 32.04
N MET A 186 -40.73 -7.25 33.21
CA MET A 186 -40.40 -8.31 34.15
C MET A 186 -41.72 -8.81 34.74
N ASN A 187 -42.48 -9.58 33.95
CA ASN A 187 -43.61 -10.32 34.46
C ASN A 187 -43.02 -11.47 35.31
N MET A 188 -42.82 -11.13 36.58
CA MET A 188 -42.83 -12.10 37.66
C MET A 188 -44.12 -12.91 37.54
N HIS A 189 -44.01 -14.21 37.28
CA HIS A 189 -44.94 -15.15 37.85
C HIS A 189 -44.23 -15.90 38.97
N HIS A 190 -44.35 -15.32 40.15
CA HIS A 190 -44.26 -16.05 41.41
C HIS A 190 -45.41 -17.07 41.37
N PHE A 191 -45.12 -18.34 41.13
CA PHE A 191 -46.10 -19.40 41.36
C PHE A 191 -46.28 -19.56 42.86
N THR A 192 -47.25 -18.85 43.44
CA THR A 192 -47.76 -19.13 44.78
C THR A 192 -48.70 -20.33 44.69
N LYS A 193 -48.28 -21.42 45.34
CA LYS A 193 -49.08 -22.61 45.64
C LYS A 193 -50.30 -22.22 46.49
N THR A 194 -51.43 -21.94 45.88
CA THR A 194 -52.78 -22.01 46.49
C THR A 194 -53.75 -21.60 45.41
N ASP A 195 -54.39 -22.56 44.75
CA ASP A 195 -55.72 -22.45 44.09
C ASP A 195 -56.02 -23.75 43.31
N VAL A 196 -55.92 -24.90 43.99
CA VAL A 196 -56.39 -26.20 43.47
C VAL A 196 -57.58 -26.72 44.32
N LEU A 197 -58.18 -25.87 45.15
CA LEU A 197 -59.24 -26.29 46.10
C LEU A 197 -60.55 -25.51 45.98
N GLN A 198 -60.91 -25.03 44.78
CA GLN A 198 -62.19 -24.32 44.61
C GLN A 198 -62.87 -24.56 43.27
N ASN A 199 -62.96 -25.82 42.84
CA ASN A 199 -64.01 -26.24 41.90
C ASN A 199 -64.37 -27.73 41.98
N GLN A 200 -64.32 -28.30 43.19
CA GLN A 200 -65.27 -29.35 43.56
C GLN A 200 -66.44 -28.64 44.22
N ASN A 201 -67.63 -28.69 43.58
CA ASN A 201 -68.98 -28.38 44.08
C ASN A 201 -69.80 -27.56 43.07
N PHE A 202 -70.20 -28.22 41.99
CA PHE A 202 -71.47 -27.98 41.32
C PHE A 202 -72.08 -29.35 40.97
N LEU A 203 -72.72 -29.96 41.98
CA LEU A 203 -73.90 -30.82 41.92
C LEU A 203 -74.49 -30.87 43.33
#